data_AF-A0A9E3ICK2-F1
#
_entry.id   AF-A0A9E3ICK2-F1
#
_cell.length_a   1.000
_cell.length_b   1.000
_cell.length_c   1.000
_cell.angle_alpha   90.00
_cell.angle_beta   90.00
_cell.angle_gamma   90.00
#
_symmetry.space_group_name_H-M   'P 1'
#
loop_
_entity.id
_entity.type
_entity.pdbx_description
1 polymer ?
#
loop_
_entity_poly.entity_id
_entity_poly.type
_entity_poly.pdbx_seq_one_letter_code
_entity_poly.pdbx_strand_id
1 'polypeptide(L)'
;MPFFPSFWRCHAKFGSCQRLGKCKLTNVRRSTFTVATIVALAAFLPLSAHAASSCGGASWYALHSKTASGERMNPSLLTAAHKSLRFGTKLKVTNAKNGKSVVVRINDRGPFIRGRVLDLSKAAAQNIGMIRSGHGKVCYEIIG
;
A
#
# COMPACT_ATOMS: atom_id res chain seq x y z
N MET A 1 -47.99 17.64 55.14
CA MET A 1 -48.66 18.56 54.19
C MET A 1 -49.49 19.51 55.04
N PRO A 2 -49.20 20.82 54.99
CA PRO A 2 -49.98 21.65 54.06
C PRO A 2 -49.18 22.79 53.37
N PHE A 3 -49.69 23.12 52.18
CA PHE A 3 -49.81 24.46 51.59
C PHE A 3 -48.55 25.31 51.29
N PHE A 4 -48.22 25.35 50.00
CA PHE A 4 -47.63 26.51 49.33
C PHE A 4 -48.56 27.74 49.42
N PRO A 5 -47.99 28.96 49.37
CA PRO A 5 -48.12 29.69 48.11
C PRO A 5 -46.84 30.42 47.67
N SER A 6 -46.70 30.41 46.35
CA SER A 6 -46.15 31.39 45.42
C SER A 6 -45.88 32.79 45.99
N PHE A 7 -44.75 33.40 45.63
CA PHE A 7 -44.74 34.67 44.86
C PHE A 7 -43.31 35.07 44.49
N TRP A 8 -43.10 35.31 43.19
CA TRP A 8 -41.91 35.97 42.67
C TRP A 8 -41.84 37.43 43.17
N ARG A 9 -40.64 37.87 43.56
CA ARG A 9 -40.25 39.27 43.43
C ARG A 9 -38.75 39.38 43.16
N CYS A 10 -38.41 39.51 41.88
CA CYS A 10 -37.11 40.06 41.49
C CYS A 10 -37.06 41.52 41.95
N HIS A 11 -36.09 41.85 42.79
CA HIS A 11 -35.56 43.19 42.89
C HIS A 11 -34.04 43.10 42.93
N ALA A 12 -33.43 43.39 41.79
CA ALA A 12 -32.04 43.77 41.73
C ALA A 12 -31.83 44.99 42.64
N LYS A 13 -30.77 44.97 43.45
CA LYS A 13 -29.80 46.07 43.56
C LYS A 13 -28.69 45.67 44.51
N PHE A 14 -27.49 45.62 43.93
CA PHE A 14 -26.21 45.97 44.53
C PHE A 14 -25.72 45.21 45.76
N GLY A 15 -24.78 44.30 45.50
CA GLY A 15 -23.46 44.36 46.12
C GLY A 15 -23.41 44.05 47.61
N SER A 16 -23.36 42.75 47.94
CA SER A 16 -22.65 42.31 49.14
C SER A 16 -21.41 41.54 48.70
N CYS A 17 -20.24 42.13 48.93
CA CYS A 17 -19.00 41.38 48.96
C CYS A 17 -18.70 41.13 50.44
N GLN A 18 -19.09 39.95 50.92
CA GLN A 18 -18.66 39.47 52.22
C GLN A 18 -17.60 38.38 52.05
N ARG A 19 -16.65 38.47 52.98
CA ARG A 19 -16.07 37.36 53.74
C ARG A 19 -14.88 36.59 53.14
N LEU A 20 -13.87 36.65 54.01
CA LEU A 20 -13.16 35.53 54.62
C LEU A 20 -12.05 34.89 53.82
N GLY A 21 -10.92 34.83 54.53
CA GLY A 21 -10.37 33.52 54.81
C GLY A 21 -9.27 33.12 53.84
N LYS A 22 -8.06 33.46 54.27
CA LYS A 22 -6.79 32.83 53.91
C LYS A 22 -6.97 31.39 53.40
N CYS A 23 -6.68 31.17 52.12
CA CYS A 23 -6.25 29.88 51.62
C CYS A 23 -4.78 30.01 51.18
N LYS A 24 -3.97 29.06 51.66
CA LYS A 24 -2.53 28.92 51.41
C LYS A 24 -2.22 29.12 49.93
N LEU A 25 -1.23 29.96 49.65
CA LEU A 25 -0.51 29.97 48.39
C LEU A 25 0.29 28.66 48.29
N THR A 26 -0.33 27.58 47.82
CA THR A 26 0.42 26.45 47.29
C THR A 26 0.95 26.89 45.93
N ASN A 27 2.26 27.11 45.90
CA ASN A 27 3.03 27.39 44.70
C ASN A 27 2.77 26.26 43.70
N VAL A 28 1.89 26.50 42.73
CA VAL A 28 1.68 25.64 41.57
C VAL A 28 2.98 25.66 40.80
N ARG A 29 3.83 24.67 41.07
CA ARG A 29 4.93 24.31 40.18
C ARG A 29 4.29 24.05 38.82
N ARG A 30 4.56 24.97 37.90
CA ARG A 30 4.02 25.08 36.54
C ARG A 30 4.21 23.75 35.81
N SER A 31 3.21 22.88 35.92
CA SER A 31 3.14 21.60 35.23
C SER A 31 2.61 21.85 33.83
N THR A 32 3.51 22.16 32.90
CA THR A 32 3.20 22.27 31.47
C THR A 32 4.22 21.49 30.65
N PHE A 33 4.22 20.16 30.76
CA PHE A 33 5.04 19.29 29.90
C PHE A 33 4.33 17.97 29.56
N THR A 34 3.01 17.96 29.35
CA THR A 34 2.28 16.69 29.07
C THR A 34 1.53 16.62 27.75
N VAL A 35 1.56 17.65 26.89
CA VAL A 35 0.89 17.57 25.56
C VAL A 35 1.88 17.43 24.40
N ALA A 36 3.13 17.89 24.55
CA ALA A 36 4.12 17.89 23.46
C ALA A 36 4.75 16.50 23.18
N THR A 37 4.61 15.53 24.07
CA THR A 37 5.28 14.21 23.93
C THR A 37 4.45 13.18 23.17
N ILE A 38 3.12 13.33 23.08
CA ILE A 38 2.27 12.38 22.33
C ILE A 38 2.35 12.64 20.81
N VAL A 39 2.63 13.88 20.40
CA VAL A 39 2.74 14.25 18.98
C VAL A 39 4.03 13.73 18.32
N ALA A 40 5.08 13.46 19.11
CA ALA A 40 6.36 12.97 18.59
C ALA A 40 6.38 11.46 18.30
N LEU A 41 5.46 10.67 18.86
CA LEU A 41 5.48 9.20 18.72
C LEU A 41 4.70 8.66 17.51
N ALA A 42 3.85 9.48 16.88
CA ALA A 42 3.07 9.08 15.70
C ALA A 42 3.81 9.25 14.35
N ALA A 43 5.05 9.74 14.36
CA ALA A 43 5.81 10.06 13.15
C ALA A 43 6.57 8.88 12.52
N PHE A 44 6.54 7.69 13.14
CA PHE A 44 7.21 6.48 12.63
C PHE A 44 6.22 5.42 12.14
N LEU A 45 5.22 5.83 11.35
CA LEU A 45 4.44 4.86 10.59
C LEU A 45 5.30 4.34 9.43
N PRO A 46 5.57 3.03 9.33
CA PRO A 46 6.24 2.49 8.16
C PRO A 46 5.32 2.68 6.95
N LEU A 47 5.75 3.51 6.00
CA LEU A 47 5.11 3.59 4.71
C LEU A 47 5.36 2.26 3.99
N SER A 48 4.42 1.32 4.10
CA SER A 48 4.47 0.07 3.32
C SER A 48 4.46 0.43 1.83
N ALA A 49 5.61 0.25 1.17
CA ALA A 49 5.69 0.29 -0.28
C ALA A 49 4.82 -0.84 -0.82
N HIS A 50 3.67 -0.47 -1.40
CA HIS A 50 2.79 -1.44 -2.04
C HIS A 50 3.48 -1.89 -3.34
N ALA A 51 4.16 -3.03 -3.30
CA ALA A 51 4.69 -3.64 -4.52
C ALA A 51 3.53 -3.82 -5.50
N ALA A 52 3.62 -3.18 -6.68
CA ALA A 52 2.55 -3.26 -7.65
C ALA A 52 2.38 -4.71 -8.09
N SER A 53 1.27 -5.31 -7.65
CA SER A 53 0.92 -6.70 -7.93
C SER A 53 -0.27 -6.75 -8.88
N SER A 54 -0.20 -7.59 -9.91
CA SER A 54 -1.33 -7.78 -10.83
C SER A 54 -1.40 -9.23 -11.29
N CYS A 55 -2.62 -9.71 -11.54
CA CYS A 55 -2.89 -11.06 -12.02
C CYS A 55 -3.64 -11.03 -13.35
N GLY A 56 -3.34 -11.99 -14.22
CA GLY A 56 -4.04 -12.13 -15.49
C GLY A 56 -3.56 -13.33 -16.29
N GLY A 57 -4.04 -13.44 -17.53
CA GLY A 57 -3.56 -14.47 -18.45
C GLY A 57 -2.11 -14.22 -18.85
N ALA A 58 -1.33 -15.28 -18.96
CA ALA A 58 -0.02 -15.25 -19.56
C ALA A 58 0.13 -16.37 -20.58
N SER A 59 1.03 -16.15 -21.52
CA SER A 59 1.51 -17.17 -22.44
C SER A 59 3.03 -17.16 -22.51
N TRP A 60 3.62 -17.96 -23.38
CA TRP A 60 5.06 -17.92 -23.63
C TRP A 60 5.40 -17.88 -25.11
N TYR A 61 6.57 -17.34 -25.43
CA TYR A 61 7.07 -17.21 -26.79
C TYR A 61 8.52 -17.66 -26.91
N ALA A 62 8.88 -18.08 -28.12
CA ALA A 62 10.23 -18.41 -28.53
C ALA A 62 10.44 -17.88 -29.95
N LEU A 63 10.66 -16.57 -30.06
CA LEU A 63 10.91 -15.89 -31.32
C LEU A 63 12.42 -15.81 -31.59
N HIS A 64 12.77 -15.64 -32.86
CA HIS A 64 14.14 -15.41 -33.32
C HIS A 64 14.36 -13.94 -33.78
N SER A 65 13.43 -13.05 -33.44
CA SER A 65 13.43 -11.64 -33.84
C SER A 65 14.12 -10.72 -32.81
N LYS A 66 14.32 -9.46 -33.19
CA LYS A 66 14.65 -8.38 -32.24
C LYS A 66 13.42 -8.07 -31.38
N THR A 67 13.66 -7.87 -30.09
CA THR A 67 12.64 -7.42 -29.12
C THR A 67 12.50 -5.90 -29.16
N ALA A 68 11.45 -5.36 -28.54
CA ALA A 68 11.22 -3.92 -28.45
C ALA A 68 12.29 -3.16 -27.63
N SER A 69 13.09 -3.84 -26.81
CA SER A 69 14.28 -3.24 -26.19
C SER A 69 15.46 -3.06 -27.15
N GLY A 70 15.40 -3.65 -28.34
CA GLY A 70 16.50 -3.70 -29.31
C GLY A 70 17.41 -4.93 -29.17
N GLU A 71 17.33 -5.65 -28.05
CA GLU A 71 18.05 -6.90 -27.84
C GLU A 71 17.49 -8.03 -28.73
N ARG A 72 18.34 -8.97 -29.17
CA ARG A 72 17.87 -10.21 -29.81
C ARG A 72 17.17 -11.08 -28.77
N MET A 73 16.01 -11.62 -29.12
CA MET A 73 15.31 -12.54 -28.23
C MET A 73 16.16 -13.79 -28.00
N ASN A 74 16.28 -14.20 -26.74
CA ASN A 74 16.92 -15.43 -26.34
C ASN A 74 15.93 -16.26 -25.50
N PRO A 75 15.39 -17.37 -26.04
CA PRO A 75 14.44 -18.23 -25.34
C PRO A 75 14.97 -18.83 -24.02
N SER A 76 16.29 -18.91 -23.85
CA SER A 76 16.96 -19.46 -22.68
C SER A 76 17.12 -18.45 -21.53
N LEU A 77 16.89 -17.15 -21.77
CA LEU A 77 16.97 -16.13 -20.74
C LEU A 77 15.64 -15.96 -20.00
N LEU A 78 15.70 -15.52 -18.75
CA LEU A 78 14.52 -15.23 -17.92
C LEU A 78 13.97 -13.83 -18.22
N THR A 79 13.31 -13.70 -19.36
CA THR A 79 12.70 -12.44 -19.82
C THR A 79 11.20 -12.56 -20.05
N ALA A 80 10.53 -11.41 -20.13
CA ALA A 80 9.11 -11.31 -20.43
C ALA A 80 8.75 -10.03 -21.19
N ALA A 81 7.62 -10.06 -21.89
CA ALA A 81 7.00 -8.93 -22.56
C ALA A 81 5.86 -8.35 -21.71
N HIS A 82 5.79 -7.03 -21.62
CA HIS A 82 4.70 -6.32 -20.94
C HIS A 82 4.28 -5.04 -21.70
N LYS A 83 3.00 -4.66 -21.59
CA LYS A 83 2.40 -3.52 -22.32
C LYS A 83 3.05 -2.18 -21.98
N SER A 84 3.13 -1.85 -20.69
CA SER A 84 3.50 -0.50 -20.22
C SER A 84 4.73 -0.43 -19.31
N LEU A 85 5.09 -1.51 -18.60
CA LEU A 85 6.26 -1.53 -17.71
C LEU A 85 7.56 -1.13 -18.43
N ARG A 86 8.42 -0.43 -17.70
CA ARG A 86 9.73 0.01 -18.20
C ARG A 86 10.59 -1.22 -18.53
N PHE A 87 11.42 -1.11 -19.57
CA PHE A 87 12.42 -2.13 -19.83
C PHE A 87 13.42 -2.18 -18.66
N GLY A 88 13.87 -3.38 -18.33
CA GLY A 88 14.75 -3.61 -17.18
C GLY A 88 14.01 -3.86 -15.86
N THR A 89 12.71 -3.56 -15.76
CA THR A 89 11.92 -3.88 -14.56
C THR A 89 11.95 -5.39 -14.30
N LYS A 90 12.21 -5.78 -13.05
CA LYS A 90 12.19 -7.17 -12.61
C LYS A 90 10.83 -7.50 -12.00
N LEU A 91 10.29 -8.64 -12.39
CA LEU A 91 9.01 -9.15 -11.88
C LEU A 91 9.23 -10.51 -11.23
N LYS A 92 8.65 -10.72 -10.04
CA LYS A 92 8.37 -12.07 -9.53
C LYS A 92 7.09 -12.52 -10.21
N VAL A 93 7.14 -13.58 -11.02
CA VAL A 93 5.96 -14.14 -11.67
C VAL A 93 5.65 -15.47 -11.03
N THR A 94 4.42 -15.64 -10.56
CA THR A 94 3.91 -16.83 -9.89
C THR A 94 2.79 -17.45 -10.72
N ASN A 95 2.88 -18.75 -10.99
CA ASN A 95 1.82 -19.49 -11.64
C ASN A 95 0.72 -19.84 -10.62
N ALA A 96 -0.50 -19.35 -10.86
CA ALA A 96 -1.61 -19.53 -9.94
C ALA A 96 -2.07 -21.00 -9.81
N LYS A 97 -1.72 -21.87 -10.76
CA LYS A 97 -2.11 -23.29 -10.75
C LYS A 97 -1.26 -24.15 -9.81
N ASN A 98 0.03 -23.86 -9.71
CA ASN A 98 0.99 -24.73 -9.01
C ASN A 98 1.84 -23.99 -7.96
N GLY A 99 1.67 -22.67 -7.80
CA GLY A 99 2.41 -21.85 -6.84
C GLY A 99 3.88 -21.62 -7.17
N LYS A 100 4.41 -22.16 -8.28
CA LYS A 100 5.81 -21.96 -8.67
C LYS A 100 6.02 -20.53 -9.14
N SER A 101 7.17 -19.95 -8.78
CA SER A 101 7.53 -18.59 -9.16
C SER A 101 8.91 -18.49 -9.78
N VAL A 102 9.12 -17.42 -10.57
CA VAL A 102 10.40 -17.11 -11.21
C VAL A 102 10.55 -15.60 -11.32
N VAL A 103 11.78 -15.11 -11.20
CA VAL A 103 12.09 -13.69 -11.45
C VAL A 103 12.45 -13.50 -12.92
N VAL A 104 11.80 -12.56 -13.58
CA VAL A 104 12.05 -12.21 -14.99
C VAL A 104 12.35 -10.73 -15.15
N ARG A 105 13.06 -10.38 -16.23
CA ARG A 105 13.26 -9.00 -16.65
C ARG A 105 12.35 -8.65 -17.83
N ILE A 106 11.73 -7.47 -17.79
CA ILE A 106 10.99 -6.94 -18.94
C ILE A 106 11.97 -6.44 -20.00
N ASN A 107 11.92 -7.02 -21.20
CA ASN A 107 12.74 -6.60 -22.34
C ASN A 107 11.95 -6.46 -23.65
N ASP A 108 10.63 -6.68 -23.61
CA ASP A 108 9.79 -6.63 -24.81
C ASP A 108 8.41 -6.03 -24.54
N ARG A 109 7.66 -5.74 -25.61
CA ARG A 109 6.32 -5.13 -25.57
C ARG A 109 5.23 -6.11 -26.00
N GLY A 110 4.04 -5.89 -25.47
CA GLY A 110 2.89 -6.78 -25.62
C GLY A 110 2.54 -7.48 -24.31
N PRO A 111 1.67 -8.49 -24.29
CA PRO A 111 0.84 -8.98 -25.39
C PRO A 111 -0.25 -7.97 -25.78
N PHE A 112 -0.53 -7.80 -27.08
CA PHE A 112 -1.60 -6.89 -27.55
C PHE A 112 -3.00 -7.54 -27.59
N ILE A 113 -3.14 -8.76 -27.08
CA ILE A 113 -4.42 -9.48 -27.00
C ILE A 113 -5.08 -9.19 -25.65
N ARG A 114 -6.41 -9.03 -25.66
CA ARG A 114 -7.21 -8.86 -24.43
C ARG A 114 -7.10 -10.11 -23.54
N GLY A 115 -7.16 -9.91 -22.22
CA GLY A 115 -7.08 -10.98 -21.24
C GLY A 115 -5.66 -11.48 -20.91
N ARG A 116 -4.64 -11.13 -21.69
CA ARG A 116 -3.24 -11.41 -21.35
C ARG A 116 -2.52 -10.18 -20.81
N VAL A 117 -1.76 -10.37 -19.74
CA VAL A 117 -0.96 -9.36 -19.05
C VAL A 117 0.53 -9.53 -19.29
N LEU A 118 0.98 -10.76 -19.53
CA LEU A 118 2.40 -11.10 -19.70
C LEU A 118 2.59 -12.17 -20.78
N ASP A 119 3.68 -12.04 -21.55
CA ASP A 119 4.21 -13.14 -22.35
C ASP A 119 5.62 -13.48 -21.89
N LEU A 120 5.85 -14.72 -21.49
CA LEU A 120 7.09 -15.20 -20.91
C LEU A 120 8.03 -15.79 -21.96
N SER A 121 9.33 -15.74 -21.71
CA SER A 121 10.30 -16.57 -22.42
C SER A 121 10.04 -18.07 -22.16
N LYS A 122 10.55 -18.93 -23.06
CA LYS A 122 10.49 -20.38 -22.92
C LYS A 122 11.12 -20.85 -21.60
N ALA A 123 12.29 -20.34 -21.22
CA ALA A 123 12.94 -20.69 -19.96
C ALA A 123 12.11 -20.29 -18.73
N ALA A 124 11.53 -19.08 -18.70
CA ALA A 124 10.67 -18.67 -17.60
C ALA A 124 9.41 -19.55 -17.49
N ALA A 125 8.79 -19.89 -18.62
CA ALA A 125 7.64 -20.79 -18.66
C ALA A 125 7.97 -22.22 -18.23
N GLN A 126 9.19 -22.71 -18.52
CA GLN A 126 9.69 -24.00 -18.00
C GLN A 126 9.76 -23.98 -16.47
N ASN A 127 10.36 -22.95 -15.89
CA ASN A 127 10.54 -22.83 -14.44
C ASN A 127 9.21 -22.82 -13.67
N ILE A 128 8.20 -22.12 -14.19
CA ILE A 128 6.87 -22.08 -13.55
C ILE A 128 5.94 -23.21 -14.01
N GLY A 129 6.41 -24.15 -14.83
CA GLY A 129 5.64 -25.31 -15.28
C GLY A 129 4.45 -24.99 -16.20
N MET A 130 4.59 -23.99 -17.08
CA MET A 130 3.55 -23.54 -18.02
C MET A 130 3.77 -24.02 -19.47
N ILE A 131 4.88 -24.72 -19.76
CA ILE A 131 5.17 -25.16 -21.14
C ILE A 131 4.08 -26.03 -21.74
N ARG A 132 3.65 -27.08 -21.02
CA ARG A 132 2.66 -28.04 -21.53
C ARG A 132 1.28 -27.42 -21.74
N SER A 133 0.90 -26.40 -20.96
CA SER A 133 -0.39 -25.72 -21.11
C SER A 133 -0.36 -24.62 -22.16
N GLY A 134 0.82 -24.10 -22.53
CA GLY A 134 0.99 -23.00 -23.48
C GLY A 134 0.62 -21.62 -22.91
N HIS A 135 -0.43 -21.57 -22.10
CA HIS A 135 -0.94 -20.39 -21.42
C HIS A 135 -1.41 -20.75 -20.00
N GLY A 136 -1.71 -19.74 -19.19
CA GLY A 136 -2.21 -19.93 -17.83
C GLY A 136 -2.47 -18.62 -17.11
N LYS A 137 -3.06 -18.70 -15.92
CA LYS A 137 -3.22 -17.54 -15.04
C LYS A 137 -1.96 -17.37 -14.20
N VAL A 138 -1.36 -16.19 -14.24
CA VAL A 138 -0.20 -15.82 -13.42
C VAL A 138 -0.50 -14.55 -12.64
N CYS A 139 0.15 -14.43 -11.49
CA CYS A 139 0.25 -13.19 -10.74
C CYS A 139 1.69 -12.73 -10.79
N TYR A 140 1.92 -11.43 -10.90
CA TYR A 140 3.25 -10.87 -10.85
C TYR A 140 3.34 -9.71 -9.88
N GLU A 141 4.54 -9.52 -9.33
CA GLU A 141 4.88 -8.43 -8.43
C GLU A 141 6.16 -7.77 -8.94
N ILE A 142 6.20 -6.44 -8.95
CA ILE A 142 7.44 -5.71 -9.25
C ILE A 142 8.42 -5.89 -8.08
N ILE A 143 9.61 -6.42 -8.37
CA ILE A 143 10.73 -6.47 -7.41
C ILE A 143 11.72 -5.38 -7.83
N GLY A 144 11.78 -4.30 -7.07
CA GLY A 144 12.64 -3.15 -7.34
C GLY A 144 12.74 -2.24 -6.14
#